data_AF-A0A1B3W793-F1
#
_entry.id   AF-A0A1B3W793-F1
#
_cell.length_a   1.000
_cell.length_b   1.000
_cell.length_c   1.000
_cell.angle_alpha   90.00
_cell.angle_beta   90.00
_cell.angle_gamma   90.00
#
_symmetry.space_group_name_H-M   'P 1'
#
loop_
_entity.id
_entity.type
_entity.pdbx_description
1 polymer ?
#
loop_
_entity_poly.entity_id
_entity_poly.type
_entity_poly.pdbx_seq_one_letter_code
_entity_poly.pdbx_strand_id
1 'polypeptide(L)'
;MSAEFNALLNNLAHLTVSRTGEAKGSTNGKTSWLHAIAEALGEKLGDLAKSMVANSKLAGSSNEKVAAGATARLTADSQLFSMYMNAVSTVLKSIGEGNSAMARKQ
;
A
#
# COMPACT_ATOMS: atom_id res chain seq x y z
N MET A 1 -8.24 14.99 0.31
CA MET A 1 -7.11 14.17 0.78
C MET A 1 -7.52 13.08 1.79
N SER A 2 -8.64 13.19 2.53
CA SER A 2 -9.07 12.16 3.50
C SER A 2 -9.86 10.97 2.90
N ALA A 3 -10.61 11.18 1.81
CA ALA A 3 -11.53 10.16 1.28
C ALA A 3 -10.82 8.95 0.64
N GLU A 4 -9.79 9.19 -0.18
CA GLU A 4 -9.05 8.09 -0.82
C GLU A 4 -8.17 7.31 0.16
N PHE A 5 -7.63 7.98 1.17
CA PHE A 5 -6.89 7.35 2.26
C PHE A 5 -7.80 6.45 3.09
N ASN A 6 -9.00 6.92 3.47
CA ASN A 6 -9.99 6.11 4.16
C ASN A 6 -10.48 4.94 3.29
N ALA A 7 -10.59 5.11 1.98
CA ALA A 7 -10.95 4.03 1.06
C ALA A 7 -9.85 2.95 0.98
N LEU A 8 -8.59 3.34 0.98
CA LEU A 8 -7.45 2.42 0.98
C LEU A 8 -7.34 1.67 2.30
N LEU A 9 -7.51 2.36 3.43
CA LEU A 9 -7.56 1.72 4.75
C LEU A 9 -8.74 0.74 4.86
N ASN A 10 -9.92 1.10 4.36
CA ASN A 10 -11.08 0.21 4.33
C ASN A 10 -10.86 -1.02 3.43
N ASN A 11 -10.28 -0.84 2.25
CA ASN A 11 -9.99 -1.97 1.36
C ASN A 11 -8.92 -2.91 1.93
N LEU A 12 -7.90 -2.39 2.60
CA LEU A 12 -6.91 -3.20 3.30
C LEU A 12 -7.53 -3.93 4.49
N ALA A 13 -8.34 -3.24 5.30
CA ALA A 13 -9.06 -3.87 6.41
C ALA A 13 -10.00 -4.98 5.93
N HIS A 14 -10.76 -4.76 4.85
CA HIS A 14 -11.64 -5.75 4.25
C HIS A 14 -10.88 -6.95 3.66
N LEU A 15 -9.73 -6.74 3.00
CA LEU A 15 -8.87 -7.84 2.52
C LEU A 15 -8.32 -8.71 3.66
N THR A 16 -8.10 -8.11 4.83
CA THR A 16 -7.56 -8.79 6.00
C THR A 16 -8.66 -9.48 6.82
N VAL A 17 -9.84 -8.87 6.93
CA VAL A 17 -10.99 -9.35 7.75
C VAL A 17 -11.90 -10.31 7.00
N SER A 18 -12.16 -10.09 5.70
CA SER A 18 -13.11 -10.92 4.92
C SER A 18 -12.59 -12.33 4.61
N ARG A 19 -11.35 -12.68 4.99
CA ARG A 19 -10.88 -14.08 5.00
C ARG A 19 -10.81 -14.71 6.39
N THR A 20 -11.00 -13.94 7.47
CA THR A 20 -10.96 -14.46 8.85
C THR A 20 -12.35 -14.91 9.34
N GLY A 21 -13.43 -14.45 8.71
CA GLY A 21 -14.81 -14.75 9.14
C GLY A 21 -15.50 -15.98 8.49
N GLU A 22 -15.02 -16.48 7.35
CA GLU A 22 -15.65 -17.61 6.64
C GLU A 22 -14.70 -18.81 6.44
N ALA A 23 -13.74 -18.99 7.34
CA ALA A 23 -12.85 -20.16 7.30
C ALA A 23 -13.54 -21.41 7.88
N LYS A 24 -14.54 -21.94 7.16
CA LYS A 24 -14.67 -23.40 7.07
C LYS A 24 -13.37 -23.89 6.44
N GLY A 25 -12.64 -24.74 7.16
CA GLY A 25 -11.30 -25.18 6.81
C GLY A 25 -11.11 -25.43 5.31
N SER A 26 -10.22 -24.65 4.70
CA SER A 26 -9.61 -25.01 3.43
C SER A 26 -8.11 -24.95 3.62
N THR A 27 -7.55 -26.11 3.92
CA THR A 27 -6.13 -26.44 3.89
C THR A 27 -5.62 -26.52 2.45
N ASN A 28 -5.91 -25.52 1.62
CA ASN A 28 -5.28 -25.37 0.31
C ASN A 28 -4.39 -24.13 0.35
N GLY A 29 -3.11 -24.36 0.65
CA GLY A 29 -2.09 -23.33 0.65
C GLY A 29 -1.97 -22.63 -0.70
N LYS A 30 -1.53 -21.36 -0.64
CA LYS A 30 -0.60 -20.68 -1.59
C LYS A 30 -0.78 -19.17 -1.70
N THR A 31 -1.44 -18.48 -0.76
CA THR A 31 -1.12 -17.07 -0.53
C THR A 31 -0.91 -16.82 0.96
N SER A 32 0.36 -16.74 1.36
CA SER A 32 0.73 -16.19 2.68
C SER A 32 0.09 -14.81 2.80
N TRP A 33 -0.38 -14.42 3.99
CA TRP A 33 -0.91 -13.06 4.23
C TRP A 33 0.10 -11.97 3.80
N LEU A 34 1.40 -12.27 3.89
CA LEU A 34 2.48 -11.45 3.34
C LEU A 34 2.38 -11.30 1.82
N HIS A 35 2.04 -12.37 1.11
CA HIS A 35 1.84 -12.39 -0.33
C HIS A 35 0.62 -11.54 -0.73
N ALA A 36 -0.47 -11.59 0.04
CA ALA A 36 -1.65 -10.76 -0.19
C ALA A 36 -1.38 -9.27 0.05
N ILE A 37 -0.60 -8.93 1.09
CA ILE A 37 -0.13 -7.55 1.30
C ILE A 37 0.78 -7.11 0.16
N ALA A 38 1.73 -7.96 -0.26
CA ALA A 38 2.64 -7.65 -1.35
C ALA A 38 1.91 -7.42 -2.68
N GLU A 39 0.86 -8.18 -2.97
CA GLU A 39 0.03 -8.02 -4.17
C GLU A 39 -0.75 -6.69 -4.14
N ALA A 40 -1.45 -6.40 -3.03
CA ALA A 40 -2.17 -5.14 -2.86
C ALA A 40 -1.23 -3.92 -2.89
N LEU A 41 -0.01 -4.06 -2.38
CA LEU A 41 1.01 -3.01 -2.43
C LEU A 41 1.62 -2.85 -3.82
N GLY A 42 1.89 -3.96 -4.51
CA GLY A 42 2.53 -3.99 -5.81
C GLY A 42 1.75 -3.20 -6.85
N GLU A 43 0.42 -3.34 -6.87
CA GLU A 43 -0.44 -2.56 -7.77
C GLU A 43 -0.38 -1.06 -7.45
N LYS A 44 -0.61 -0.67 -6.20
CA LYS A 44 -0.69 0.75 -5.82
C LYS A 44 0.65 1.48 -5.85
N LEU A 45 1.72 0.82 -5.42
CA LEU A 45 3.07 1.36 -5.56
C LEU A 45 3.54 1.34 -7.01
N GLY A 46 3.09 0.37 -7.81
CA GLY A 46 3.40 0.31 -9.24
C GLY A 46 2.87 1.54 -9.99
N ASP A 47 1.61 1.92 -9.74
CA ASP A 47 1.02 3.11 -10.36
C ASP A 47 1.65 4.41 -9.86
N LEU A 48 1.94 4.49 -8.55
CA LEU A 48 2.62 5.64 -7.97
C LEU A 48 4.05 5.79 -8.53
N ALA A 49 4.80 4.69 -8.65
CA ALA A 49 6.14 4.69 -9.22
C ALA A 49 6.13 5.11 -10.70
N LYS A 50 5.15 4.64 -11.50
CA LYS A 50 4.96 5.11 -12.88
C LYS A 50 4.72 6.63 -12.94
N SER A 51 3.86 7.15 -12.05
CA SER A 51 3.61 8.60 -11.95
C SER A 51 4.87 9.38 -11.58
N MET A 52 5.64 8.92 -10.59
CA MET A 52 6.91 9.53 -10.20
C MET A 52 7.93 9.55 -11.36
N VAL A 53 8.06 8.45 -12.11
CA VAL A 53 8.96 8.40 -13.28
C VAL A 53 8.50 9.36 -14.38
N ALA A 54 7.20 9.41 -14.65
CA ALA A 54 6.64 10.33 -15.65
C ALA A 54 6.84 11.80 -15.24
N ASN A 55 6.53 12.14 -14.00
CA ASN A 55 6.69 13.48 -13.45
C ASN A 55 8.17 13.89 -13.36
N SER A 56 9.09 12.98 -13.04
CA SER A 56 10.53 13.23 -13.07
C SER A 56 11.04 13.60 -14.46
N LYS A 57 10.58 12.90 -15.50
CA LYS A 57 10.91 13.26 -16.90
C LYS A 57 10.37 14.63 -17.29
N LEU A 58 9.15 14.95 -16.86
CA LEU A 58 8.51 16.24 -17.13
C LEU A 58 9.13 17.39 -16.33
N ALA A 59 9.65 17.13 -15.14
CA ALA A 59 10.37 18.11 -14.33
C ALA A 59 11.66 18.60 -15.01
N GLY A 60 12.27 17.78 -15.88
CA GLY A 60 13.39 18.17 -16.73
C GLY A 60 13.02 18.88 -18.04
N SER A 61 11.75 19.22 -18.25
CA SER A 61 11.29 19.91 -19.47
C SER A 61 11.82 21.35 -19.54
N SER A 62 12.13 21.81 -20.75
CA SER A 62 12.44 23.23 -21.03
C SER A 62 11.23 24.17 -20.86
N ASN A 63 10.01 23.61 -20.76
CA ASN A 63 8.81 24.40 -20.46
C ASN A 63 8.67 24.55 -18.94
N GLU A 64 8.96 25.75 -18.45
CA GLU A 64 9.02 26.08 -17.02
C GLU A 64 7.71 25.82 -16.27
N LYS A 65 6.55 26.06 -16.91
CA LYS A 65 5.23 25.82 -16.31
C LYS A 65 4.95 24.31 -16.17
N VAL A 66 5.36 23.52 -17.16
CA VAL A 66 5.23 22.06 -17.13
C VAL A 66 6.20 21.48 -16.09
N ALA A 67 7.44 21.96 -16.07
CA ALA A 67 8.46 21.54 -15.11
C ALA A 67 8.04 21.83 -13.67
N ALA A 68 7.56 23.04 -13.37
CA ALA A 68 7.10 23.40 -12.03
C ALA A 68 5.92 22.54 -11.56
N GLY A 69 4.93 22.31 -12.42
CA GLY A 69 3.79 21.45 -12.10
C GLY A 69 4.19 19.99 -11.90
N ALA A 70 5.14 19.49 -12.70
CA ALA A 70 5.66 18.14 -12.58
C ALA A 70 6.50 17.94 -11.31
N THR A 71 7.34 18.92 -10.94
CA THR A 71 8.09 18.91 -9.68
C THR A 71 7.15 18.85 -8.48
N ALA A 72 6.10 19.67 -8.46
CA ALA A 72 5.11 19.65 -7.38
C ALA A 72 4.42 18.29 -7.25
N ARG A 73 4.03 17.67 -8.38
CA ARG A 73 3.45 16.32 -8.39
C ARG A 73 4.43 15.25 -7.96
N LEU A 74 5.69 15.33 -8.40
CA LEU A 74 6.75 14.40 -7.97
C LEU A 74 6.96 14.45 -6.45
N THR A 75 6.92 15.65 -5.84
CA THR A 75 6.99 15.81 -4.39
C THR A 75 5.79 15.18 -3.69
N ALA A 76 4.57 15.40 -4.19
CA ALA A 76 3.37 14.81 -3.64
C ALA A 76 3.38 13.27 -3.72
N ASP A 77 3.76 12.72 -4.88
CA ASP A 77 3.84 11.28 -5.10
C ASP A 77 4.88 10.64 -4.16
N SER A 78 6.02 11.31 -3.94
CA SER A 78 7.04 10.86 -3.00
C SER A 78 6.53 10.81 -1.55
N GLN A 79 5.73 11.79 -1.13
CA GLN A 79 5.11 11.79 0.21
C GLN A 79 4.10 10.65 0.36
N LEU A 80 3.28 10.40 -0.68
CA LEU A 80 2.35 9.28 -0.69
C LEU A 80 3.08 7.94 -0.61
N PHE A 81 4.22 7.79 -1.30
CA PHE A 81 5.02 6.59 -1.26
C PHE A 81 5.50 6.30 0.16
N SER A 82 6.09 7.30 0.83
CA SER A 82 6.52 7.17 2.23
C SER A 82 5.35 6.85 3.16
N MET A 83 4.18 7.46 2.95
CA MET A 83 2.99 7.18 3.74
C MET A 83 2.53 5.73 3.59
N TYR A 84 2.48 5.20 2.37
CA TYR A 84 2.13 3.80 2.14
C TYR A 84 3.13 2.84 2.78
N MET A 85 4.44 3.11 2.66
CA MET A 85 5.48 2.27 3.28
C MET A 85 5.39 2.26 4.81
N ASN A 86 5.04 3.41 5.41
CA ASN A 86 4.78 3.49 6.85
C ASN A 86 3.52 2.72 7.25
N ALA A 87 2.43 2.85 6.50
CA ALA A 87 1.19 2.11 6.75
C ALA A 87 1.40 0.59 6.68
N VAL A 88 2.16 0.11 5.71
CA VAL A 88 2.54 -1.31 5.59
C VAL A 88 3.37 -1.76 6.77
N SER A 89 4.35 -0.96 7.17
CA SER A 89 5.19 -1.27 8.33
C SER A 89 4.37 -1.38 9.61
N THR A 90 3.26 -0.66 9.71
CA THR A 90 2.29 -0.78 10.81
C THR A 90 1.45 -2.05 10.68
N VAL A 91 0.87 -2.32 9.50
CA VAL A 91 0.07 -3.54 9.25
C VAL A 91 0.90 -4.80 9.50
N LEU A 92 2.13 -4.86 8.99
CA LEU A 92 3.06 -5.98 9.21
C LEU A 92 3.33 -6.21 10.71
N LYS A 93 3.55 -5.14 11.47
CA LYS A 93 3.72 -5.22 12.93
C LYS A 93 2.45 -5.73 13.60
N SER A 94 1.30 -5.13 13.32
CA SER A 94 0.02 -5.52 13.93
C SER A 94 -0.34 -6.98 13.66
N ILE A 95 -0.07 -7.49 12.45
CA ILE A 95 -0.28 -8.91 12.14
C ILE A 95 0.75 -9.79 12.86
N GLY A 96 2.02 -9.39 12.91
CA GLY A 96 3.06 -10.13 13.65
C GLY A 96 2.78 -10.22 15.15
N GLU A 97 2.30 -9.12 15.75
CA GLU A 97 1.86 -9.05 17.14
C GLU A 97 0.60 -9.90 17.38
N GLY A 98 -0.39 -9.81 16.50
CA GLY A 98 -1.62 -10.63 16.57
C GLY A 98 -1.35 -12.13 16.44
N ASN A 99 -0.47 -12.53 15.51
CA ASN A 99 -0.05 -13.92 15.34
C ASN A 99 0.72 -14.43 16.58
N SER A 100 1.58 -13.59 17.16
CA SER A 100 2.29 -13.91 18.41
C SER A 100 1.33 -14.05 19.60
N ALA A 101 0.28 -13.23 19.67
CA ALA A 101 -0.73 -13.30 20.73
C ALA A 101 -1.61 -14.57 20.60
N MET A 102 -1.95 -14.97 19.38
CA MET A 102 -2.67 -16.22 19.11
C MET A 102 -1.81 -17.46 19.36
N ALA A 103 -0.53 -17.42 19.00
CA ALA A 103 0.42 -18.51 19.27
C ALA A 103 0.66 -18.75 20.76
N ARG A 104 0.54 -17.70 21.60
CA ARG A 104 0.62 -17.82 23.06
C ARG A 104 -0.64 -18.38 23.72
N LYS A 105 -1.76 -18.43 22.99
CA LYS A 105 -3.03 -18.98 23.47
C LYS A 105 -3.22 -20.47 23.12
N GLN A 106 -2.34 -21.04 22.29
CA GLN A 106 -2.29 -22.47 21.97
C GLN A 106 -1.33 -23.21 22.90
#